data_AF-A0A0F6AEK1-F1
#
_entry.id   AF-A0A0F6AEK1-F1
#
_cell.length_a   1.000
_cell.length_b   1.000
_cell.length_c   1.000
_cell.angle_alpha   90.00
_cell.angle_beta   90.00
_cell.angle_gamma   90.00
#
_symmetry.space_group_name_H-M   'P 1'
#
loop_
_entity.id
_entity.type
_entity.pdbx_description
1 polymer ?
#
loop_
_entity_poly.entity_id
_entity_poly.type
_entity_poly.pdbx_seq_one_letter_code
_entity_poly.pdbx_strand_id
1 'polypeptide(L)'
;MNIDELIRDTGDFLCREFSADVEDVAEGVHKALGASKESIAQLITARANGELTEDEFNAELQRESLVFETELLTLKVIAKATITKICQAAISYILKSANSIS
;
A
#
# COMPACT_ATOMS: atom_id res chain seq x y z
N MET A 1 -8.42 13.90 2.66
CA MET A 1 -7.05 13.41 2.47
C MET A 1 -6.80 13.33 0.98
N ASN A 2 -5.66 13.84 0.49
CA ASN A 2 -5.26 13.65 -0.91
C ASN A 2 -4.41 12.37 -1.09
N ILE A 3 -4.14 11.98 -2.33
CA ILE A 3 -3.40 10.74 -2.64
C ILE A 3 -1.97 10.79 -2.09
N ASP A 4 -1.30 11.93 -2.16
CA ASP A 4 0.07 12.09 -1.65
C ASP A 4 0.12 11.90 -0.13
N GLU A 5 -0.86 12.46 0.58
CA GLU A 5 -1.05 12.26 2.03
C GLU A 5 -1.35 10.80 2.34
N LEU A 6 -2.25 10.15 1.59
CA LEU A 6 -2.57 8.75 1.82
C LEU A 6 -1.35 7.84 1.69
N ILE A 7 -0.55 8.01 0.64
CA ILE A 7 0.63 7.17 0.39
C ILE A 7 1.70 7.41 1.46
N ARG A 8 1.93 8.67 1.84
CA ARG A 8 2.84 9.02 2.93
C ARG A 8 2.36 8.41 4.25
N ASP A 9 1.11 8.62 4.60
CA ASP A 9 0.54 8.15 5.86
C ASP A 9 0.50 6.61 5.93
N THR A 10 0.30 5.94 4.79
CA THR A 10 0.43 4.47 4.67
C THR A 10 1.87 4.03 4.94
N GLY A 11 2.86 4.70 4.33
CA GLY A 11 4.27 4.43 4.59
C GLY A 11 4.63 4.63 6.07
N ASP A 12 4.23 5.76 6.65
CA ASP A 12 4.48 6.08 8.06
C ASP A 12 3.80 5.11 9.03
N PHE A 13 2.60 4.63 8.67
CA PHE A 13 1.89 3.58 9.41
C PHE A 13 2.67 2.26 9.38
N LEU A 14 3.07 1.79 8.20
CA LEU A 14 3.83 0.55 8.04
C LEU A 14 5.20 0.63 8.71
N CYS A 15 5.90 1.76 8.58
CA CYS A 15 7.14 2.00 9.28
C CYS A 15 6.90 1.91 10.80
N ARG A 16 5.89 2.59 11.37
CA ARG A 16 5.62 2.46 12.82
C ARG A 16 5.28 1.03 13.26
N GLU A 17 4.58 0.27 12.44
CA GLU A 17 4.15 -1.09 12.79
C GLU A 17 5.26 -2.15 12.61
N PHE A 18 6.19 -1.95 11.66
CA PHE A 18 7.18 -2.96 11.26
C PHE A 18 8.66 -2.51 11.37
N SER A 19 8.95 -1.22 11.67
CA SER A 19 10.33 -0.70 11.77
C SER A 19 11.08 -1.11 13.03
N ALA A 20 10.40 -1.64 14.06
CA ALA A 20 11.04 -2.07 15.29
C ALA A 20 12.10 -3.18 15.07
N ASP A 21 12.04 -3.87 13.91
CA ASP A 21 12.91 -5.01 13.64
C ASP A 21 14.01 -4.76 12.58
N VAL A 22 13.94 -3.73 11.72
CA VAL A 22 14.94 -3.51 10.66
C VAL A 22 14.92 -2.07 10.11
N GLU A 23 16.04 -1.34 10.20
CA GLU A 23 16.21 0.03 9.69
C GLU A 23 16.01 0.11 8.15
N ASP A 24 16.35 -0.96 7.42
CA ASP A 24 16.20 -1.08 5.96
C ASP A 24 14.76 -1.34 5.49
N VAL A 25 13.82 -1.67 6.39
CA VAL A 25 12.41 -1.88 6.03
C VAL A 25 11.74 -0.57 5.63
N ALA A 26 12.07 0.54 6.30
CA ALA A 26 11.41 1.82 6.07
C ALA A 26 11.68 2.35 4.66
N GLU A 27 12.96 2.41 4.25
CA GLU A 27 13.33 2.83 2.89
C GLU A 27 12.72 1.92 1.83
N GLY A 28 12.75 0.61 2.07
CA GLY A 28 12.16 -0.40 1.20
C GLY A 28 10.65 -0.22 0.98
N VAL A 29 9.91 0.00 2.07
CA VAL A 29 8.47 0.23 2.05
C VAL A 29 8.13 1.52 1.30
N HIS A 30 8.82 2.63 1.60
CA HIS A 30 8.56 3.89 0.91
C HIS A 30 8.89 3.81 -0.59
N LYS A 31 9.97 3.13 -0.97
CA LYS A 31 10.33 2.91 -2.38
C LYS A 31 9.29 2.06 -3.11
N ALA A 32 8.88 0.94 -2.52
CA ALA A 32 7.89 0.06 -3.11
C ALA A 32 6.50 0.72 -3.20
N LEU A 33 6.09 1.49 -2.18
CA LEU A 33 4.85 2.30 -2.24
C LEU A 33 4.95 3.41 -3.27
N GLY A 34 6.14 4.02 -3.43
CA GLY A 34 6.40 5.00 -4.48
C GLY A 34 6.24 4.40 -5.89
N ALA A 35 6.65 3.15 -6.10
CA ALA A 35 6.46 2.45 -7.37
C ALA A 35 4.97 2.14 -7.65
N SER A 36 4.21 1.78 -6.61
CA SER A 36 2.75 1.54 -6.71
C SER A 36 1.90 2.80 -6.57
N LYS A 37 2.49 3.99 -6.43
CA LYS A 37 1.76 5.22 -6.14
C LYS A 37 0.76 5.56 -7.25
N GLU A 38 1.21 5.50 -8.50
CA GLU A 38 0.41 5.93 -9.65
C GLU A 38 -0.76 4.97 -9.92
N SER A 39 -0.54 3.66 -9.78
CA SER A 39 -1.60 2.66 -9.87
C SER A 39 -2.62 2.84 -8.75
N ILE A 40 -2.18 2.95 -7.49
CA ILE A 40 -3.09 3.19 -6.34
C ILE A 40 -3.88 4.50 -6.53
N ALA A 41 -3.24 5.55 -7.03
CA ALA A 41 -3.88 6.83 -7.34
C ALA A 41 -5.01 6.68 -8.37
N GLN A 42 -4.77 5.91 -9.44
CA GLN A 42 -5.77 5.63 -10.47
C GLN A 42 -6.95 4.84 -9.90
N LEU A 43 -6.70 3.82 -9.08
CA LEU A 43 -7.77 3.02 -8.47
C LEU A 43 -8.66 3.84 -7.55
N ILE A 44 -8.07 4.69 -6.71
CA ILE A 44 -8.83 5.57 -5.82
C ILE A 44 -9.66 6.57 -6.61
N THR A 45 -9.08 7.17 -7.66
CA THR A 45 -9.79 8.12 -8.52
C THR A 45 -10.96 7.45 -9.24
N ALA A 46 -10.74 6.28 -9.83
CA ALA A 46 -11.78 5.50 -10.49
C ALA A 46 -12.90 5.11 -9.52
N ARG A 47 -12.57 4.73 -8.28
CA ARG A 47 -13.56 4.47 -7.23
C ARG A 47 -14.35 5.73 -6.86
N ALA A 48 -13.68 6.86 -6.67
CA ALA A 48 -14.31 8.14 -6.33
C ALA A 48 -15.24 8.64 -7.44
N ASN A 49 -14.89 8.39 -8.71
CA ASN A 49 -15.70 8.73 -9.87
C ASN A 49 -16.87 7.75 -10.11
N GLY A 50 -16.97 6.66 -9.32
CA GLY A 50 -17.96 5.61 -9.52
C GLY A 50 -17.69 4.70 -10.73
N GLU A 51 -16.48 4.75 -11.30
CA GLU A 51 -16.02 3.88 -12.38
C GLU A 51 -15.73 2.46 -11.89
N LEU A 52 -15.44 2.32 -10.60
CA LEU A 52 -15.29 1.03 -9.91
C LEU A 52 -16.35 0.89 -8.81
N THR A 53 -17.02 -0.27 -8.79
CA THR A 53 -17.75 -0.74 -7.62
C THR A 53 -16.79 -1.01 -6.45
N GLU A 54 -17.32 -1.16 -5.24
CA GLU A 54 -16.51 -1.48 -4.06
C GLU A 54 -15.80 -2.83 -4.23
N ASP A 55 -16.48 -3.84 -4.79
CA ASP A 55 -15.92 -5.17 -5.02
C ASP A 55 -14.79 -5.13 -6.07
N GLU A 56 -14.97 -4.37 -7.15
CA GLU A 56 -13.94 -4.19 -8.19
C GLU A 56 -12.72 -3.43 -7.65
N PHE A 57 -12.95 -2.37 -6.87
CA PHE A 57 -11.88 -1.63 -6.22
C PHE A 57 -11.09 -2.52 -5.26
N ASN A 58 -11.78 -3.30 -4.43
CA ASN A 58 -11.15 -4.26 -3.52
C ASN A 58 -10.31 -5.29 -4.28
N ALA A 59 -10.84 -5.85 -5.36
CA ALA A 59 -10.15 -6.84 -6.18
C ALA A 59 -8.89 -6.26 -6.84
N GLU A 60 -8.97 -5.06 -7.42
CA GLU A 60 -7.82 -4.45 -8.09
C GLU A 60 -6.76 -3.97 -7.09
N LEU A 61 -7.17 -3.51 -5.90
CA LEU A 61 -6.22 -3.17 -4.84
C LEU A 61 -5.50 -4.42 -4.28
N GLN A 62 -6.18 -5.57 -4.21
CA GLN A 62 -5.54 -6.86 -3.90
C GLN A 62 -4.51 -7.25 -4.97
N ARG A 63 -4.81 -6.99 -6.24
CA ARG A 63 -3.88 -7.23 -7.34
C ARG A 63 -2.65 -6.32 -7.24
N GLU A 64 -2.86 -5.04 -6.93
CA GLU A 64 -1.77 -4.08 -6.72
C GLU A 64 -0.88 -4.48 -5.53
N SER A 65 -1.45 -5.10 -4.50
CA SER A 65 -0.65 -5.64 -3.40
C SER A 65 0.31 -6.74 -3.81
N LEU A 66 0.04 -7.50 -4.87
CA LEU A 66 0.97 -8.51 -5.38
C LEU A 66 2.17 -7.85 -6.09
N VAL A 67 1.93 -6.71 -6.74
CA VAL A 67 3.00 -5.89 -7.32
C VAL A 67 3.87 -5.33 -6.20
N PHE A 68 3.24 -4.75 -5.18
CA PHE A 68 3.93 -4.25 -3.98
C PHE A 68 4.72 -5.34 -3.24
N GLU A 69 4.16 -6.55 -3.11
CA GLU A 69 4.86 -7.71 -2.54
C GLU A 69 6.12 -8.06 -3.34
N THR A 70 6.02 -8.03 -4.66
CA THR A 70 7.14 -8.32 -5.57
C THR A 70 8.26 -7.31 -5.40
N GLU A 71 7.94 -6.02 -5.30
CA GLU A 71 8.91 -4.96 -5.05
C GLU A 71 9.62 -5.15 -3.69
N LEU A 72 8.87 -5.46 -2.63
CA LEU A 72 9.44 -5.73 -1.31
C LEU A 72 10.33 -6.98 -1.27
N LEU A 73 10.00 -8.03 -2.03
CA LEU A 73 10.81 -9.24 -2.14
C LEU A 73 12.18 -8.97 -2.76
N THR A 74 12.31 -7.93 -3.61
CA THR A 74 13.60 -7.57 -4.22
C THR A 74 14.62 -7.07 -3.19
N LEU A 75 14.16 -6.59 -2.03
CA LEU A 75 15.00 -5.96 -1.01
C LEU A 75 15.89 -6.97 -0.26
N LYS A 76 15.57 -8.28 -0.29
CA LYS A 76 16.32 -9.40 0.34
C LYS A 76 16.65 -9.29 1.84
N VAL A 77 16.32 -8.17 2.49
CA VAL A 77 16.56 -7.89 3.91
C VAL A 77 15.37 -8.25 4.81
N ILE A 78 14.19 -8.48 4.22
CA ILE A 78 12.95 -8.75 4.94
C ILE A 78 12.54 -10.20 4.72
N ALA A 79 12.20 -10.92 5.81
CA ALA A 79 11.63 -12.26 5.70
C ALA A 79 10.29 -12.22 4.95
N LYS A 80 10.05 -13.19 4.05
CA LYS A 80 8.81 -13.26 3.25
C LYS A 80 7.54 -13.19 4.11
N ALA A 81 7.54 -13.85 5.27
CA ALA A 81 6.40 -13.80 6.19
C ALA A 81 6.10 -12.39 6.71
N THR A 82 7.12 -11.55 6.90
CA THR A 82 6.97 -10.15 7.28
C THR A 82 6.46 -9.32 6.09
N ILE A 83 6.95 -9.59 4.88
CA ILE A 83 6.45 -8.94 3.65
C ILE A 83 4.95 -9.17 3.48
N THR A 84 4.47 -10.41 3.63
CA THR A 84 3.03 -10.70 3.52
C THR A 84 2.20 -9.91 4.54
N LYS A 85 2.70 -9.72 5.76
CA LYS A 85 2.04 -8.89 6.78
C LYS A 85 2.03 -7.40 6.41
N ILE A 86 3.16 -6.88 5.91
CA ILE A 86 3.28 -5.50 5.43
C ILE A 86 2.26 -5.24 4.31
N CYS A 87 2.16 -6.13 3.33
CA CYS A 87 1.19 -6.04 2.24
C CYS A 87 -0.26 -6.01 2.75
N GLN A 88 -0.63 -6.94 3.64
CA GLN A 88 -1.97 -6.98 4.23
C GLN A 88 -2.31 -5.73 5.03
N ALA A 89 -1.36 -5.22 5.81
CA ALA A 89 -1.51 -3.99 6.59
C ALA A 89 -1.68 -2.77 5.66
N ALA A 90 -0.89 -2.69 4.58
CA ALA A 90 -0.95 -1.61 3.59
C ALA A 90 -2.33 -1.54 2.93
N ILE A 91 -2.82 -2.67 2.40
CA ILE A 91 -4.17 -2.74 1.79
C ILE A 91 -5.23 -2.34 2.79
N SER A 92 -5.18 -2.90 4.00
CA SER A 92 -6.19 -2.64 5.04
C SER A 92 -6.24 -1.17 5.41
N TYR A 93 -5.08 -0.51 5.49
CA TYR A 93 -5.00 0.93 5.74
C TYR A 93 -5.57 1.72 4.56
N ILE A 94 -5.17 1.42 3.33
CA ILE A 94 -5.64 2.10 2.13
C ILE A 94 -7.16 1.96 1.97
N LEU A 95 -7.73 0.78 2.17
CA LEU A 95 -9.18 0.55 2.08
C LEU A 95 -9.95 1.40 3.10
N LYS A 96 -9.54 1.37 4.37
CA LYS A 96 -10.17 2.15 5.43
C LYS A 96 -10.08 3.66 5.16
N SER A 97 -8.94 4.08 4.66
CA SER A 97 -8.61 5.47 4.38
C SER A 97 -9.29 6.00 3.10
N ALA A 98 -9.42 5.18 2.05
CA ALA A 98 -10.06 5.56 0.80
C ALA A 98 -11.58 5.78 0.97
N ASN A 99 -12.21 5.04 1.88
CA ASN A 99 -13.61 5.30 2.28
C ASN A 99 -13.82 6.65 2.97
N SER A 100 -12.74 7.35 3.38
CA SER A 100 -12.81 8.72 3.91
C SER A 100 -12.50 9.80 2.86
N ILE A 101 -12.18 9.39 1.62
CA ILE A 101 -11.94 10.27 0.47
C ILE A 101 -13.22 10.46 -0.36
N SER A 102 -14.22 9.57 -0.21
CA SER A 102 -15.55 9.66 -0.83
C SER A 102 -16.51 10.60 -0.13
#